data_AF-U6LAP6-F1
#
_entry.id   AF-U6LAP6-F1
#
_cell.length_a   1.000
_cell.length_b   1.000
_cell.length_c   1.000
_cell.angle_alpha   90.00
_cell.angle_beta   90.00
_cell.angle_gamma   90.00
#
_symmetry.space_group_name_H-M   'P 1'
#
loop_
_entity.id
_entity.type
_entity.pdbx_description
1 polymer ?
#
loop_
_entity_poly.entity_id
_entity_poly.type
_entity_poly.pdbx_seq_one_letter_code
_entity_poly.pdbx_strand_id
1 'polypeptide(L)'
;MASLYRAAAAVCLVALYGIQSEATGKIVTYQFKSENVDDACYLAANLARNGKLPVHISEVEHGDSIVSSLTEKVESKTIKKEGDTVSDPGCNELMEESKLVSTASAGGDNLASFGDRALAPAAALSHKDIFHYTFEYKEKPNYPELLQAALDADGYLAANLVRNGKLPVHVNEVAKDDNIVSTLTGTVNSTEHEETGEEAEVTIDDTCTALVKKGKLTDIFHYTFTYQEKPNYRELFQAALDAGLAIFKNPDYQNKWDAIWENDAGGSLAYLLGANSTTIGCVVAQCTATKSAASGKNLPETTKGKALLLCKLNPEAEKNQAPFDDAYFDGLIARTAKLADMTEEDLKAATNDGTTAAALPTILTASFVAMVAVASA
;
A
#
# COMPACT_ATOMS: atom_id res chain seq x y z
N MET A 1 78.28 -46.63 -13.36
CA MET A 1 77.25 -45.66 -12.90
C MET A 1 75.90 -46.00 -13.53
N ALA A 2 75.24 -47.10 -13.13
CA ALA A 2 74.03 -47.59 -13.80
C ALA A 2 73.14 -48.50 -12.94
N SER A 3 72.94 -48.21 -11.65
CA SER A 3 72.08 -49.09 -10.81
C SER A 3 71.16 -48.39 -9.81
N LEU A 4 71.08 -47.05 -9.76
CA LEU A 4 70.29 -46.34 -8.73
C LEU A 4 69.01 -45.67 -9.23
N TYR A 5 68.68 -45.72 -10.53
CA TYR A 5 67.51 -45.01 -11.09
C TYR A 5 66.23 -45.84 -11.26
N ARG A 6 66.22 -47.12 -10.89
CA ARG A 6 65.03 -47.98 -11.09
C ARG A 6 64.11 -48.17 -9.89
N ALA A 7 64.53 -47.72 -8.69
CA ALA A 7 63.72 -47.86 -7.47
C ALA A 7 62.84 -46.63 -7.15
N ALA A 8 63.10 -45.48 -7.78
CA ALA A 8 62.35 -44.25 -7.48
C ALA A 8 61.01 -44.12 -8.24
N ALA A 9 60.79 -44.89 -9.30
CA ALA A 9 59.57 -44.78 -10.12
C ALA A 9 58.37 -45.58 -9.58
N ALA A 10 58.58 -46.57 -8.70
CA ALA A 10 57.50 -47.42 -8.19
C ALA A 10 56.85 -46.89 -6.89
N VAL A 11 57.52 -45.98 -6.17
CA VAL A 11 57.00 -45.42 -4.90
C VAL A 11 56.10 -44.18 -5.14
N CYS A 12 56.19 -43.53 -6.30
CA CYS A 12 55.29 -42.42 -6.64
C CYS A 12 53.89 -42.86 -7.11
N LEU A 13 53.68 -44.12 -7.50
CA LEU A 13 52.35 -44.59 -7.93
C LEU A 13 51.45 -45.04 -6.77
N VAL A 14 52.00 -45.35 -5.60
CA VAL A 14 51.20 -45.68 -4.41
C VAL A 14 50.84 -44.41 -3.61
N ALA A 15 51.63 -43.35 -3.70
CA ALA A 15 51.31 -42.05 -3.09
C ALA A 15 50.25 -41.24 -3.87
N LEU A 16 50.02 -41.53 -5.17
CA LEU A 16 48.97 -40.87 -5.97
C LEU A 16 47.59 -41.54 -5.88
N TYR A 17 47.48 -42.76 -5.34
CA TYR A 17 46.19 -43.39 -5.05
C TYR A 17 45.60 -42.98 -3.68
N GLY A 18 46.35 -42.23 -2.87
CA GLY A 18 45.90 -41.69 -1.58
C GLY A 18 45.31 -40.28 -1.65
N ILE A 19 45.32 -39.64 -2.82
CA ILE A 19 44.61 -38.37 -3.08
C ILE A 19 43.34 -38.72 -3.86
N GLN A 20 42.47 -39.54 -3.28
CA GLN A 20 41.05 -39.31 -3.52
C GLN A 20 40.79 -37.95 -2.87
N SER A 21 40.85 -36.89 -3.69
CA SER A 21 40.26 -35.62 -3.32
C SER A 21 38.83 -35.96 -2.92
N GLU A 22 38.54 -35.90 -1.62
CA GLU A 22 37.19 -35.72 -1.11
C GLU A 22 36.73 -34.33 -1.59
N ALA A 23 36.58 -34.17 -2.90
CA ALA A 23 35.58 -33.29 -3.46
C ALA A 23 34.25 -34.00 -3.19
N THR A 24 33.87 -34.09 -1.92
CA THR A 24 32.47 -34.30 -1.55
C THR A 24 31.78 -33.10 -2.16
N GLY A 25 31.21 -33.27 -3.36
CA GLY A 25 30.55 -32.20 -4.06
C GLY A 25 29.54 -31.59 -3.10
N LYS A 26 29.48 -30.26 -3.06
CA LYS A 26 28.57 -29.58 -2.16
C LYS A 26 27.17 -30.09 -2.46
N ILE A 27 26.52 -30.68 -1.45
CA ILE A 27 25.14 -31.10 -1.57
C ILE A 27 24.29 -29.87 -1.30
N VAL A 28 23.72 -29.29 -2.36
CA VAL A 28 22.69 -28.26 -2.24
C VAL A 28 21.37 -28.96 -1.93
N THR A 29 20.78 -28.60 -0.79
CA THR A 29 19.45 -29.06 -0.40
C THR A 29 18.45 -28.00 -0.81
N TYR A 30 17.52 -28.36 -1.69
CA TYR A 30 16.40 -27.52 -2.10
C TYR A 30 15.20 -27.85 -1.21
N GLN A 31 14.56 -26.82 -0.67
CA GLN A 31 13.34 -26.93 0.14
C GLN A 31 12.36 -25.87 -0.33
N PHE A 32 11.08 -26.21 -0.40
CA PHE A 32 10.06 -25.19 -0.54
C PHE A 32 9.77 -24.56 0.82
N LYS A 33 9.63 -23.24 0.81
CA LYS A 33 9.02 -22.49 1.91
C LYS A 33 7.67 -22.01 1.40
N SER A 34 6.59 -22.39 2.06
CA SER A 34 5.27 -21.88 1.69
C SER A 34 5.07 -20.50 2.32
N GLU A 35 4.35 -19.63 1.62
CA GLU A 35 3.86 -18.37 2.13
C GLU A 35 2.35 -18.35 1.92
N ASN A 36 1.61 -18.01 2.97
CA ASN A 36 0.16 -17.91 2.85
C ASN A 36 -0.16 -16.64 2.06
N VAL A 37 -1.04 -16.78 1.06
CA VAL A 37 -1.52 -15.64 0.28
C VAL A 37 -2.59 -14.90 1.08
N ASP A 38 -2.72 -13.60 0.84
CA ASP A 38 -3.76 -12.79 1.50
C ASP A 38 -5.15 -12.97 0.87
N ASP A 39 -6.16 -12.36 1.49
CA ASP A 39 -7.55 -12.39 1.03
C ASP A 39 -7.72 -11.82 -0.40
N ALA A 40 -6.81 -10.95 -0.85
CA ALA A 40 -6.87 -10.37 -2.18
C ALA A 40 -6.61 -11.42 -3.27
N CYS A 41 -5.76 -12.41 -3.02
CA CYS A 41 -5.56 -13.54 -3.95
C CYS A 41 -6.83 -14.39 -4.12
N TYR A 42 -7.57 -14.66 -3.03
CA TYR A 42 -8.84 -15.40 -3.11
C TYR A 42 -9.93 -14.60 -3.82
N LEU A 43 -9.98 -13.29 -3.57
CA LEU A 43 -10.87 -12.38 -4.31
C LEU A 43 -10.53 -12.38 -5.81
N ALA A 44 -9.25 -12.28 -6.17
CA ALA A 44 -8.81 -12.31 -7.57
C ALA A 44 -9.20 -13.63 -8.26
N ALA A 45 -9.07 -14.77 -7.57
CA ALA A 45 -9.52 -16.06 -8.09
C ALA A 45 -11.04 -16.10 -8.32
N ASN A 46 -11.84 -15.56 -7.39
CA ASN A 46 -13.29 -15.45 -7.55
C ASN A 46 -13.67 -14.47 -8.68
N LEU A 47 -12.97 -13.35 -8.82
CA LEU A 47 -13.17 -12.41 -9.94
C LEU A 47 -12.82 -13.04 -11.30
N ALA A 48 -11.77 -13.86 -11.38
CA ALA A 48 -11.44 -14.60 -12.59
C ALA A 48 -12.52 -15.63 -12.97
N ARG A 49 -13.17 -16.24 -11.96
CA ARG A 49 -14.27 -17.20 -12.15
C ARG A 49 -15.61 -16.54 -12.46
N ASN A 50 -15.91 -15.42 -11.82
CA ASN A 50 -17.26 -14.84 -11.70
C ASN A 50 -17.35 -13.36 -12.03
N GLY A 51 -16.33 -12.75 -12.62
CA GLY A 51 -16.29 -11.31 -12.90
C GLY A 51 -17.38 -10.86 -13.88
N LYS A 52 -17.02 -10.17 -14.96
CA LYS A 52 -18.01 -9.71 -15.95
C LYS A 52 -18.42 -10.80 -16.94
N LEU A 53 -18.76 -11.98 -16.44
CA LEU A 53 -19.23 -13.11 -17.24
C LEU A 53 -20.77 -13.16 -17.25
N PRO A 54 -21.42 -13.45 -18.38
CA PRO A 54 -22.89 -13.56 -18.45
C PRO A 54 -23.50 -14.66 -17.58
N VAL A 55 -22.68 -15.62 -17.14
CA VAL A 55 -23.09 -16.73 -16.28
C VAL A 55 -22.13 -16.79 -15.10
N HIS A 56 -22.67 -16.74 -13.89
CA HIS A 56 -21.91 -16.91 -12.66
C HIS A 56 -21.92 -18.38 -12.22
N ILE A 57 -20.77 -18.85 -11.75
CA ILE A 57 -20.63 -20.12 -11.04
C ILE A 57 -20.49 -19.84 -9.54
N SER A 58 -20.62 -20.87 -8.70
CA SER A 58 -20.45 -20.69 -7.25
C SER A 58 -19.07 -20.11 -6.91
N GLU A 59 -19.07 -19.16 -5.99
CA GLU A 59 -17.87 -18.62 -5.37
C GLU A 59 -17.12 -19.71 -4.61
N VAL A 60 -15.81 -19.55 -4.50
CA VAL A 60 -14.94 -20.45 -3.76
C VAL A 60 -14.62 -19.80 -2.43
N GLU A 61 -14.91 -20.51 -1.35
CA GLU A 61 -14.57 -20.09 0.01
C GLU A 61 -13.15 -20.51 0.38
N HIS A 62 -12.53 -19.76 1.29
CA HIS A 62 -11.25 -20.12 1.87
C HIS A 62 -11.37 -21.43 2.66
N GLY A 63 -10.57 -22.42 2.30
CA GLY A 63 -10.52 -23.71 3.00
C GLY A 63 -9.24 -23.85 3.81
N ASP A 64 -9.23 -23.46 5.09
CA ASP A 64 -8.06 -23.53 5.97
C ASP A 64 -7.41 -24.93 6.00
N SER A 65 -8.25 -25.97 5.97
CA SER A 65 -7.80 -27.37 5.96
C SER A 65 -7.10 -27.75 4.64
N ILE A 66 -7.51 -27.13 3.53
CA ILE A 66 -6.89 -27.31 2.21
C ILE A 66 -5.55 -26.59 2.19
N VAL A 67 -5.48 -25.35 2.67
CA VAL A 67 -4.24 -24.57 2.76
C VAL A 67 -3.23 -25.27 3.64
N SER A 68 -3.63 -25.70 4.84
CA SER A 68 -2.75 -26.42 5.77
C SER A 68 -2.20 -27.72 5.17
N SER A 69 -3.06 -28.51 4.53
CA SER A 69 -2.68 -29.75 3.84
C SER A 69 -1.72 -29.50 2.68
N LEU A 70 -1.93 -28.42 1.92
CA LEU A 70 -1.07 -28.02 0.82
C LEU A 70 0.30 -27.54 1.33
N THR A 71 0.32 -26.69 2.36
CA THR A 71 1.54 -26.22 3.02
C THR A 71 2.38 -27.38 3.51
N GLU A 72 1.79 -28.31 4.28
CA GLU A 72 2.50 -29.50 4.77
C GLU A 72 3.05 -30.34 3.61
N LYS A 73 2.27 -30.51 2.54
CA LYS A 73 2.68 -31.28 1.37
C LYS A 73 3.81 -30.62 0.59
N VAL A 74 3.83 -29.29 0.49
CA VAL A 74 4.86 -28.52 -0.21
C VAL A 74 6.15 -28.50 0.61
N GLU A 75 6.07 -28.20 1.90
CA GLU A 75 7.23 -28.05 2.79
C GLU A 75 7.89 -29.38 3.16
N SER A 76 7.15 -30.49 3.14
CA SER A 76 7.71 -31.83 3.37
C SER A 76 8.61 -32.33 2.22
N LYS A 77 8.70 -31.60 1.10
CA LYS A 77 9.52 -32.00 -0.06
C LYS A 77 10.89 -31.35 -0.01
N THR A 78 11.90 -32.21 -0.02
CA THR A 78 13.30 -31.80 -0.09
C THR A 78 14.02 -32.65 -1.12
N ILE A 79 14.87 -32.01 -1.92
CA ILE A 79 15.78 -32.71 -2.83
C ILE A 79 17.21 -32.30 -2.50
N LYS A 80 18.09 -33.28 -2.54
CA LYS A 80 19.53 -33.09 -2.38
C LYS A 80 20.18 -33.32 -3.73
N LYS A 81 20.85 -32.30 -4.26
CA LYS A 81 21.64 -32.41 -5.49
C LYS A 81 23.08 -32.01 -5.23
N GLU A 82 23.98 -32.71 -5.87
CA GLU A 82 25.39 -32.37 -5.90
C GLU A 82 25.61 -31.20 -6.88
N GLY A 83 26.14 -30.08 -6.41
CA GLY A 83 26.39 -28.89 -7.22
C GLY A 83 26.88 -27.69 -6.39
N ASP A 84 27.58 -26.75 -7.03
CA ASP A 84 28.17 -25.60 -6.32
C ASP A 84 27.28 -24.36 -6.28
N THR A 85 26.17 -24.33 -7.02
CA THR A 85 25.27 -23.18 -7.14
C THR A 85 23.80 -23.60 -7.23
N VAL A 86 22.90 -22.77 -6.69
CA VAL A 86 21.45 -22.87 -6.91
C VAL A 86 21.20 -22.65 -8.41
N SER A 87 20.41 -23.53 -9.04
CA SER A 87 20.09 -23.43 -10.46
C SER A 87 18.63 -23.76 -10.70
N ASP A 88 18.00 -23.12 -11.69
CA ASP A 88 16.59 -23.35 -12.07
C ASP A 88 16.24 -24.83 -12.34
N PRO A 89 17.13 -25.65 -12.93
CA PRO A 89 16.90 -27.10 -13.07
C PRO A 89 16.72 -27.83 -11.73
N GLY A 90 17.27 -27.31 -10.63
CA GLY A 90 17.05 -27.86 -9.28
C GLY A 90 15.62 -27.67 -8.80
N CYS A 91 15.05 -26.48 -9.00
CA CYS A 91 13.68 -26.16 -8.63
C CYS A 91 12.65 -26.90 -9.50
N ASN A 92 12.90 -27.00 -10.82
CA ASN A 92 12.01 -27.73 -11.72
C ASN A 92 11.94 -29.22 -11.36
N GLU A 93 13.07 -29.85 -11.02
CA GLU A 93 13.07 -31.26 -10.60
C GLU A 93 12.35 -31.45 -9.26
N LEU A 94 12.45 -30.47 -8.33
CA LEU A 94 11.65 -30.45 -7.10
C LEU A 94 10.15 -30.37 -7.36
N MET A 95 9.73 -29.60 -8.37
CA MET A 95 8.34 -29.54 -8.82
C MET A 95 7.87 -30.85 -9.48
N GLU A 96 8.73 -31.53 -10.23
CA GLU A 96 8.42 -32.83 -10.85
C GLU A 96 8.33 -33.97 -9.82
N GLU A 97 9.32 -34.10 -8.92
CA GLU A 97 9.33 -35.16 -7.90
C GLU A 97 8.22 -35.00 -6.86
N SER A 98 7.85 -33.75 -6.56
CA SER A 98 6.72 -33.46 -5.67
C SER A 98 5.37 -33.84 -6.29
N LYS A 99 5.35 -34.17 -7.59
CA LYS A 99 4.13 -34.45 -8.38
C LYS A 99 3.12 -33.30 -8.29
N LEU A 100 3.61 -32.07 -8.12
CA LEU A 100 2.79 -30.86 -8.10
C LEU A 100 2.47 -30.37 -9.52
N VAL A 101 3.28 -30.78 -10.50
CA VAL A 101 3.05 -30.49 -11.93
C VAL A 101 2.20 -31.61 -12.53
N SER A 102 0.99 -31.28 -12.99
CA SER A 102 0.31 -32.12 -13.97
C SER A 102 0.99 -31.90 -15.32
N THR A 103 1.67 -32.91 -15.86
CA THR A 103 2.13 -32.86 -17.25
C THR A 103 0.92 -32.98 -18.17
N ALA A 104 0.25 -31.85 -18.42
CA ALA A 104 -0.65 -31.71 -19.54
C ALA A 104 0.22 -31.65 -20.80
N SER A 105 0.63 -32.82 -21.30
CA SER A 105 1.19 -32.94 -22.64
C SER A 105 0.10 -32.45 -23.60
N ALA A 106 0.27 -31.24 -24.13
CA ALA A 106 -0.52 -30.73 -25.24
C ALA A 106 -0.20 -31.59 -26.47
N GLY A 107 -0.81 -32.78 -26.55
CA GLY A 107 -0.95 -33.51 -27.80
C GLY A 107 -1.79 -32.64 -28.72
N GLY A 108 -1.15 -32.00 -29.69
CA GLY A 108 -1.76 -31.10 -30.65
C GLY A 108 -2.62 -31.82 -31.69
N ASP A 109 -3.58 -32.64 -31.26
CA ASP A 109 -4.55 -33.28 -32.14
C ASP A 109 -5.97 -33.03 -31.64
N ASN A 110 -6.65 -32.13 -32.36
CA ASN A 110 -8.11 -31.92 -32.42
C ASN A 110 -8.85 -31.49 -31.15
N LEU A 111 -8.98 -30.16 -30.98
CA LEU A 111 -10.13 -29.53 -30.32
C LEU A 111 -11.41 -29.75 -31.17
N ALA A 112 -12.09 -30.87 -30.95
CA ALA A 112 -13.49 -31.01 -31.33
C ALA A 112 -14.20 -31.91 -30.31
N SER A 113 -15.33 -31.41 -29.79
CA SER A 113 -16.30 -32.13 -28.94
C SER A 113 -15.90 -32.39 -27.47
N PHE A 114 -16.21 -31.41 -26.61
CA PHE A 114 -16.61 -31.65 -25.22
C PHE A 114 -18.13 -31.46 -25.10
N GLY A 115 -18.89 -32.46 -25.56
CA GLY A 115 -20.31 -32.61 -25.28
C GLY A 115 -20.53 -33.86 -24.44
N ASP A 116 -21.25 -33.72 -23.33
CA ASP A 116 -21.75 -34.79 -22.46
C ASP A 116 -20.71 -35.57 -21.64
N ARG A 117 -20.30 -35.01 -20.50
CA ARG A 117 -19.79 -35.82 -19.37
C ARG A 117 -20.51 -35.43 -18.09
N ALA A 118 -21.40 -36.33 -17.65
CA ALA A 118 -22.14 -36.21 -16.40
C ALA A 118 -21.19 -36.13 -15.18
N LEU A 119 -21.50 -35.20 -14.27
CA LEU A 119 -20.83 -35.03 -12.99
C LEU A 119 -21.06 -36.26 -12.09
N ALA A 120 -19.99 -36.99 -11.79
CA ALA A 120 -19.97 -38.02 -10.77
C ALA A 120 -19.74 -37.38 -9.38
N PRO A 121 -20.27 -37.96 -8.28
CA PRO A 121 -20.19 -37.38 -6.95
C PRO A 121 -18.78 -37.42 -6.37
N ALA A 122 -18.52 -36.47 -5.47
CA ALA A 122 -17.25 -36.21 -4.79
C ALA A 122 -16.61 -37.48 -4.18
N ALA A 123 -15.68 -38.07 -4.90
CA ALA A 123 -14.76 -39.08 -4.39
C ALA A 123 -13.34 -38.64 -4.75
N ALA A 124 -12.53 -38.43 -3.70
CA ALA A 124 -11.07 -38.24 -3.69
C ALA A 124 -10.50 -37.39 -4.84
N LEU A 125 -10.09 -36.15 -4.53
CA LEU A 125 -9.23 -35.32 -5.38
C LEU A 125 -8.11 -36.18 -5.97
N SER A 126 -8.29 -36.59 -7.23
CA SER A 126 -7.27 -37.27 -8.00
C SER A 126 -6.19 -36.24 -8.29
N HIS A 127 -4.93 -36.64 -8.13
CA HIS A 127 -3.68 -35.86 -8.14
C HIS A 127 -3.39 -34.93 -9.36
N LYS A 128 -4.36 -34.60 -10.22
CA LYS A 128 -4.16 -33.89 -11.49
C LYS A 128 -4.65 -32.44 -11.55
N ASP A 129 -5.20 -31.89 -10.47
CA ASP A 129 -5.96 -30.62 -10.54
C ASP A 129 -5.31 -29.45 -9.76
N ILE A 130 -3.97 -29.39 -9.70
CA ILE A 130 -3.27 -28.24 -9.11
C ILE A 130 -2.80 -27.30 -10.23
N PHE A 131 -3.35 -26.09 -10.26
CA PHE A 131 -2.84 -25.01 -11.10
C PHE A 131 -1.51 -24.52 -10.53
N HIS A 132 -0.45 -24.56 -11.34
CA HIS A 132 0.84 -23.98 -11.00
C HIS A 132 1.18 -22.89 -12.02
N TYR A 133 1.77 -21.80 -11.54
CA TYR A 133 2.32 -20.74 -12.36
C TYR A 133 3.68 -20.36 -11.79
N THR A 134 4.73 -20.49 -12.60
CA THR A 134 6.08 -20.05 -12.24
C THR A 134 6.27 -18.62 -12.73
N PHE A 135 6.74 -17.75 -11.84
CA PHE A 135 7.22 -16.43 -12.20
C PHE A 135 8.71 -16.36 -11.87
N GLU A 136 9.50 -15.78 -12.77
CA GLU A 136 10.87 -15.42 -12.45
C GLU A 136 10.83 -14.30 -11.41
N TYR A 137 11.28 -14.61 -10.20
CA TYR A 137 11.62 -13.58 -9.23
C TYR A 137 12.86 -12.87 -9.78
N LYS A 138 12.68 -11.78 -10.53
CA LYS A 138 13.79 -10.85 -10.72
C LYS A 138 14.16 -10.39 -9.32
N GLU A 139 15.37 -10.75 -8.86
CA GLU A 139 15.94 -10.20 -7.63
C GLU A 139 15.56 -8.72 -7.60
N LYS A 140 14.80 -8.33 -6.56
CA LYS A 140 14.47 -6.92 -6.34
C LYS A 140 15.80 -6.18 -6.48
N PRO A 141 15.97 -5.32 -7.50
CA PRO A 141 17.18 -4.55 -7.56
C PRO A 141 17.29 -3.81 -6.24
N ASN A 142 18.47 -3.90 -5.62
CA ASN A 142 18.80 -3.30 -4.34
C ASN A 142 18.84 -1.78 -4.51
N TYR A 143 17.68 -1.20 -4.81
CA TYR A 143 17.41 0.22 -4.69
C TYR A 143 17.12 0.49 -3.21
N PRO A 144 17.52 1.64 -2.67
CA PRO A 144 17.04 2.09 -1.36
C PRO A 144 15.51 2.16 -1.48
N GLU A 145 14.85 1.15 -0.92
CA GLU A 145 13.42 0.90 -1.04
C GLU A 145 12.72 2.12 -0.43
N LEU A 146 12.15 2.99 -1.28
CA LEU A 146 11.18 3.96 -0.83
C LEU A 146 10.03 3.14 -0.24
N LEU A 147 10.01 2.97 1.08
CA LEU A 147 9.00 2.17 1.76
C LEU A 147 7.66 2.87 1.57
N GLN A 148 6.92 2.46 0.56
CA GLN A 148 5.62 3.01 0.21
C GLN A 148 4.54 2.10 0.75
N ALA A 149 3.69 2.67 1.60
CA ALA A 149 2.48 2.02 2.04
C ALA A 149 1.30 2.72 1.37
N ALA A 150 0.43 1.95 0.72
CA ALA A 150 -0.93 2.39 0.49
C ALA A 150 -1.56 2.68 1.87
N LEU A 151 -2.43 3.69 1.94
CA LEU A 151 -3.18 3.93 3.18
C LEU A 151 -4.01 2.68 3.52
N ASP A 152 -4.09 2.37 4.81
CA ASP A 152 -5.01 1.39 5.34
C ASP A 152 -6.42 2.01 5.50
N ALA A 153 -7.37 1.22 6.00
CA ALA A 153 -8.74 1.66 6.21
C ALA A 153 -8.82 2.88 7.16
N ASP A 154 -7.95 2.98 8.16
CA ASP A 154 -7.92 4.09 9.10
C ASP A 154 -7.51 5.40 8.42
N GLY A 155 -6.58 5.33 7.47
CA GLY A 155 -6.18 6.47 6.65
C GLY A 155 -7.32 7.03 5.81
N TYR A 156 -8.11 6.17 5.14
CA TYR A 156 -9.26 6.60 4.36
C TYR A 156 -10.41 7.12 5.22
N LEU A 157 -10.65 6.50 6.37
CA LEU A 157 -11.61 7.01 7.36
C LEU A 157 -11.22 8.41 7.84
N ALA A 158 -9.93 8.64 8.15
CA ALA A 158 -9.45 9.96 8.55
C ALA A 158 -9.66 11.02 7.45
N ALA A 159 -9.41 10.69 6.18
CA ALA A 159 -9.66 11.58 5.05
C ALA A 159 -11.16 11.95 4.93
N ASN A 160 -12.06 10.97 5.08
CA ASN A 160 -13.51 11.24 5.08
C ASN A 160 -13.93 12.08 6.30
N LEU A 161 -13.32 11.90 7.46
CA LEU A 161 -13.60 12.71 8.65
C LEU A 161 -13.12 14.16 8.50
N VAL A 162 -11.99 14.39 7.83
CA VAL A 162 -11.60 15.76 7.44
C VAL A 162 -12.72 16.42 6.66
N ARG A 163 -13.27 15.69 5.67
CA ARG A 163 -14.28 16.18 4.74
C ARG A 163 -15.67 16.32 5.36
N ASN A 164 -16.12 15.43 6.23
CA ASN A 164 -17.53 15.39 6.66
C ASN A 164 -17.72 15.30 8.18
N GLY A 165 -16.66 14.99 8.95
CA GLY A 165 -16.76 14.72 10.37
C GLY A 165 -17.32 15.91 11.17
N LYS A 166 -18.49 15.70 11.77
CA LYS A 166 -19.23 16.67 12.61
C LYS A 166 -19.47 18.02 11.91
N LEU A 167 -19.72 18.01 10.60
CA LEU A 167 -20.08 19.20 9.85
C LEU A 167 -21.60 19.31 9.68
N PRO A 168 -22.17 20.53 9.66
CA PRO A 168 -23.60 20.72 9.41
C PRO A 168 -23.99 20.43 7.95
N VAL A 169 -23.05 20.60 7.02
CA VAL A 169 -23.19 20.34 5.59
C VAL A 169 -22.13 19.33 5.19
N HIS A 170 -22.53 18.30 4.47
CA HIS A 170 -21.64 17.22 4.01
C HIS A 170 -21.38 17.38 2.52
N VAL A 171 -20.14 17.10 2.13
CA VAL A 171 -19.77 16.84 0.73
C VAL A 171 -19.78 15.33 0.48
N ASN A 172 -19.57 14.93 -0.77
CA ASN A 172 -19.49 13.50 -1.10
C ASN A 172 -18.40 12.81 -0.27
N GLU A 173 -18.72 11.67 0.31
CA GLU A 173 -17.71 10.75 0.82
C GLU A 173 -16.92 10.17 -0.34
N VAL A 174 -15.64 9.86 -0.09
CA VAL A 174 -14.75 9.31 -1.10
C VAL A 174 -14.47 7.85 -0.83
N ALA A 175 -14.61 7.03 -1.87
CA ALA A 175 -14.23 5.62 -1.86
C ALA A 175 -12.76 5.45 -2.29
N LYS A 176 -12.08 4.43 -1.75
CA LYS A 176 -10.73 4.06 -2.20
C LYS A 176 -10.76 3.67 -3.68
N ASP A 177 -9.81 4.21 -4.45
CA ASP A 177 -9.57 3.81 -5.85
C ASP A 177 -8.14 3.27 -6.01
N ASP A 178 -8.04 1.96 -6.20
CA ASP A 178 -6.76 1.25 -6.35
C ASP A 178 -6.01 1.66 -7.62
N ASN A 179 -6.69 2.16 -8.67
CA ASN A 179 -6.01 2.65 -9.87
C ASN A 179 -5.30 3.97 -9.59
N ILE A 180 -5.92 4.85 -8.79
CA ILE A 180 -5.29 6.10 -8.35
C ILE A 180 -4.08 5.78 -7.46
N VAL A 181 -4.22 4.84 -6.51
CA VAL A 181 -3.11 4.39 -5.65
C VAL A 181 -1.97 3.85 -6.50
N SER A 182 -2.23 2.93 -7.43
CA SER A 182 -1.21 2.36 -8.33
C SER A 182 -0.51 3.42 -9.18
N THR A 183 -1.26 4.39 -9.71
CA THR A 183 -0.72 5.50 -10.49
C THR A 183 0.19 6.41 -9.65
N LEU A 184 -0.23 6.75 -8.43
CA LEU A 184 0.57 7.55 -7.50
C LEU A 184 1.85 6.79 -7.11
N THR A 185 1.73 5.53 -6.73
CA THR A 185 2.87 4.65 -6.44
C THR A 185 3.87 4.59 -7.59
N GLY A 186 3.38 4.39 -8.83
CA GLY A 186 4.23 4.39 -10.02
C GLY A 186 4.93 5.73 -10.25
N THR A 187 4.24 6.85 -10.00
CA THR A 187 4.80 8.20 -10.15
C THR A 187 5.89 8.46 -9.11
N VAL A 188 5.65 8.13 -7.84
CA VAL A 188 6.63 8.30 -6.77
C VAL A 188 7.87 7.42 -7.03
N ASN A 189 7.68 6.16 -7.42
CA ASN A 189 8.79 5.25 -7.73
C ASN A 189 9.62 5.66 -8.94
N SER A 190 9.00 6.29 -9.93
CA SER A 190 9.72 6.75 -11.13
C SER A 190 10.44 8.09 -10.92
N THR A 191 10.19 8.77 -9.79
CA THR A 191 10.75 10.08 -9.49
C THR A 191 12.05 9.94 -8.70
N GLU A 192 13.13 9.56 -9.38
CA GLU A 192 14.48 9.62 -8.80
C GLU A 192 15.04 11.03 -8.96
N HIS A 193 15.61 11.60 -7.90
CA HIS A 193 16.29 12.89 -7.96
C HIS A 193 17.80 12.72 -7.72
N GLU A 194 18.59 12.78 -8.79
CA GLU A 194 20.02 12.99 -8.68
C GLU A 194 20.30 14.50 -8.68
N GLU A 195 20.56 15.08 -7.50
CA GLU A 195 21.20 16.41 -7.45
C GLU A 195 22.70 16.25 -7.73
N THR A 196 23.13 16.72 -8.89
CA THR A 196 24.54 16.89 -9.24
C THR A 196 24.96 18.31 -8.88
N GLY A 197 25.23 18.56 -7.59
CA GLY A 197 25.60 19.88 -7.08
C GLY A 197 26.70 19.81 -6.02
N GLU A 198 27.68 20.71 -6.11
CA GLU A 198 28.80 20.86 -5.17
C GLU A 198 28.33 21.04 -3.72
N GLU A 199 28.79 20.15 -2.82
CA GLU A 199 28.93 20.25 -1.35
C GLU A 199 27.91 21.08 -0.53
N ALA A 200 26.71 21.34 -1.03
CA ALA A 200 25.64 21.94 -0.25
C ALA A 200 25.02 20.84 0.64
N GLU A 201 24.86 21.14 1.93
CA GLU A 201 24.19 20.27 2.88
C GLU A 201 22.71 20.17 2.53
N VAL A 202 22.34 19.20 1.68
CA VAL A 202 20.93 18.92 1.33
C VAL A 202 20.20 18.51 2.59
N THR A 203 19.18 19.27 2.98
CA THR A 203 18.31 18.91 4.09
C THR A 203 17.21 17.95 3.62
N ILE A 204 16.70 17.12 4.54
CA ILE A 204 15.64 16.15 4.21
C ILE A 204 14.32 16.86 3.81
N ASP A 205 14.09 18.09 4.27
CA ASP A 205 12.91 18.86 3.86
C ASP A 205 13.03 19.31 2.38
N ASP A 206 14.24 19.57 1.89
CA ASP A 206 14.50 19.90 0.49
C ASP A 206 14.21 18.70 -0.43
N THR A 207 14.52 17.48 0.01
CA THR A 207 14.29 16.27 -0.81
C THR A 207 12.82 15.96 -1.01
N CYS A 208 11.98 16.07 0.04
CA CYS A 208 10.53 15.92 -0.11
C CYS A 208 9.95 16.98 -1.05
N THR A 209 10.40 18.24 -0.91
CA THR A 209 9.96 19.35 -1.77
C THR A 209 10.34 19.11 -3.23
N ALA A 210 11.55 18.61 -3.48
CA ALA A 210 12.02 18.25 -4.81
C ALA A 210 11.18 17.13 -5.43
N LEU A 211 10.81 16.11 -4.63
CA LEU A 211 9.94 15.02 -5.07
C LEU A 211 8.55 15.52 -5.49
N VAL A 212 7.93 16.39 -4.67
CA VAL A 212 6.63 17.00 -5.00
C VAL A 212 6.70 17.76 -6.34
N LYS A 213 7.71 18.61 -6.51
CA LYS A 213 7.88 19.43 -7.71
C LYS A 213 8.19 18.59 -8.96
N LYS A 214 9.13 17.65 -8.85
CA LYS A 214 9.58 16.82 -9.99
C LYS A 214 8.50 15.83 -10.45
N GLY A 215 7.80 15.23 -9.49
CA GLY A 215 6.67 14.34 -9.76
C GLY A 215 5.42 15.04 -10.28
N LYS A 216 5.42 16.39 -10.36
CA LYS A 216 4.23 17.21 -10.66
C LYS A 216 3.07 16.89 -9.71
N LEU A 217 3.40 16.66 -8.44
CA LEU A 217 2.46 16.32 -7.38
C LEU A 217 2.01 17.56 -6.59
N THR A 218 2.29 18.75 -7.10
CA THR A 218 1.82 20.02 -6.54
C THR A 218 0.32 20.22 -6.69
N ASP A 219 -0.28 19.55 -7.69
CA ASP A 219 -1.70 19.68 -8.02
C ASP A 219 -2.56 18.57 -7.38
N ILE A 220 -2.13 18.05 -6.23
CA ILE A 220 -2.87 17.09 -5.39
C ILE A 220 -2.67 17.43 -3.91
N PHE A 221 -3.48 16.83 -3.02
CA PHE A 221 -3.23 16.96 -1.58
C PHE A 221 -1.89 16.32 -1.24
N HIS A 222 -1.05 17.08 -0.55
CA HIS A 222 0.22 16.62 -0.04
C HIS A 222 0.52 17.21 1.35
N TYR A 223 1.11 16.42 2.23
CA TYR A 223 1.49 16.86 3.56
C TYR A 223 2.81 16.20 3.98
N THR A 224 3.79 17.03 4.35
CA THR A 224 5.10 16.55 4.80
C THR A 224 5.11 16.39 6.32
N PHE A 225 5.58 15.25 6.80
CA PHE A 225 5.64 14.91 8.23
C PHE A 225 6.90 14.12 8.57
N THR A 226 7.17 13.92 9.86
CA THR A 226 8.28 13.05 10.30
C THR A 226 7.87 11.59 10.16
N TYR A 227 8.65 10.78 9.44
CA TYR A 227 8.31 9.39 9.16
C TYR A 227 8.14 8.56 10.43
N GLN A 228 7.09 7.73 10.42
CA GLN A 228 6.78 6.72 11.42
C GLN A 228 6.31 5.47 10.70
N GLU A 229 6.65 4.29 11.19
CA GLU A 229 6.26 3.01 10.59
C GLU A 229 4.73 2.83 10.57
N LYS A 230 4.06 3.34 11.60
CA LYS A 230 2.60 3.33 11.75
C LYS A 230 2.12 4.71 12.16
N PRO A 231 1.98 5.66 11.22
CA PRO A 231 1.58 7.01 11.55
C PRO A 231 0.13 7.03 12.03
N ASN A 232 -0.19 7.91 12.98
CA ASN A 232 -1.57 8.20 13.34
C ASN A 232 -2.18 9.13 12.27
N TYR A 233 -2.92 8.56 11.31
CA TYR A 233 -3.47 9.31 10.19
C TYR A 233 -4.41 10.45 10.64
N ARG A 234 -5.16 10.27 11.74
CA ARG A 234 -6.03 11.33 12.27
C ARG A 234 -5.25 12.55 12.72
N GLU A 235 -4.09 12.35 13.34
CA GLU A 235 -3.20 13.45 13.74
C GLU A 235 -2.55 14.12 12.52
N LEU A 236 -2.12 13.34 11.52
CA LEU A 236 -1.55 13.88 10.29
C LEU A 236 -2.56 14.75 9.53
N PHE A 237 -3.76 14.23 9.32
CA PHE A 237 -4.83 14.96 8.67
C PHE A 237 -5.31 16.17 9.50
N GLN A 238 -5.30 16.08 10.84
CA GLN A 238 -5.61 17.23 11.70
C GLN A 238 -4.58 18.34 11.52
N ALA A 239 -3.28 18.00 11.51
CA ALA A 239 -2.23 18.98 11.35
C ALA A 239 -2.27 19.64 9.96
N ALA A 240 -2.55 18.87 8.90
CA ALA A 240 -2.77 19.39 7.56
C ALA A 240 -4.00 20.32 7.48
N LEU A 241 -5.11 19.90 8.09
CA LEU A 241 -6.34 20.68 8.20
C LEU A 241 -6.10 22.00 8.93
N ASP A 242 -5.44 21.98 10.09
CA ASP A 242 -5.15 23.18 10.89
C ASP A 242 -4.28 24.17 10.09
N ALA A 243 -3.26 23.66 9.39
CA ALA A 243 -2.39 24.48 8.54
C ALA A 243 -3.17 25.14 7.39
N GLY A 244 -4.00 24.40 6.66
CA GLY A 244 -4.79 24.97 5.56
C GLY A 244 -5.91 25.90 6.06
N LEU A 245 -6.56 25.58 7.19
CA LEU A 245 -7.59 26.44 7.78
C LEU A 245 -7.03 27.77 8.31
N ALA A 246 -5.77 27.81 8.74
CA ALA A 246 -5.10 29.06 9.09
C ALA A 246 -5.03 30.01 7.88
N ILE A 247 -4.82 29.48 6.67
CA ILE A 247 -4.84 30.24 5.42
C ILE A 247 -6.25 30.68 5.07
N PHE A 248 -7.23 29.77 5.15
CA PHE A 248 -8.62 30.06 4.81
C PHE A 248 -9.25 31.14 5.72
N LYS A 249 -8.88 31.16 7.00
CA LYS A 249 -9.39 32.12 7.99
C LYS A 249 -8.72 33.49 7.91
N ASN A 250 -7.60 33.62 7.20
CA ASN A 250 -6.89 34.88 7.12
C ASN A 250 -7.69 35.87 6.24
N PRO A 251 -8.03 37.06 6.77
CA PRO A 251 -8.81 38.07 6.04
C PRO A 251 -8.16 38.51 4.73
N ASP A 252 -6.83 38.42 4.61
CA ASP A 252 -6.10 38.78 3.40
C ASP A 252 -6.42 37.85 2.22
N TYR A 253 -6.88 36.63 2.50
CA TYR A 253 -7.17 35.59 1.50
C TYR A 253 -8.66 35.35 1.26
N GLN A 254 -9.56 35.99 2.02
CA GLN A 254 -11.01 35.78 1.85
C GLN A 254 -11.45 36.03 0.40
N ASN A 255 -12.07 35.02 -0.21
CA ASN A 255 -12.52 35.01 -1.62
C ASN A 255 -11.40 35.19 -2.67
N LYS A 256 -10.12 35.09 -2.28
CA LYS A 256 -8.97 35.15 -3.19
C LYS A 256 -8.43 33.76 -3.45
N TRP A 257 -9.23 32.93 -4.11
CA TRP A 257 -8.89 31.54 -4.37
C TRP A 257 -7.54 31.38 -5.06
N ASP A 258 -7.21 32.20 -6.07
CA ASP A 258 -5.88 32.19 -6.70
C ASP A 258 -4.74 32.22 -5.68
N ALA A 259 -4.82 33.13 -4.70
CA ALA A 259 -3.80 33.29 -3.66
C ALA A 259 -3.82 32.17 -2.62
N ILE A 260 -4.99 31.57 -2.34
CA ILE A 260 -5.10 30.38 -1.48
C ILE A 260 -4.45 29.18 -2.16
N TRP A 261 -4.69 28.98 -3.47
CA TRP A 261 -4.14 27.88 -4.26
C TRP A 261 -2.62 28.02 -4.48
N GLU A 262 -2.08 29.24 -4.51
CA GLU A 262 -0.64 29.51 -4.54
C GLU A 262 0.05 29.21 -3.20
N ASN A 263 -0.68 29.20 -2.08
CA ASN A 263 -0.14 28.79 -0.79
C ASN A 263 -0.14 27.26 -0.68
N ASP A 264 1.01 26.68 -0.36
CA ASP A 264 1.20 25.21 -0.25
C ASP A 264 0.14 24.52 0.64
N ALA A 265 -0.05 25.01 1.87
CA ALA A 265 -1.02 24.44 2.81
C ALA A 265 -2.47 24.72 2.38
N GLY A 266 -2.73 25.92 1.85
CA GLY A 266 -4.06 26.31 1.36
C GLY A 266 -4.52 25.49 0.15
N GLY A 267 -3.68 25.42 -0.88
CA GLY A 267 -3.91 24.65 -2.10
C GLY A 267 -3.96 23.15 -1.85
N SER A 268 -3.05 22.61 -1.04
CA SER A 268 -3.09 21.19 -0.66
C SER A 268 -4.41 20.84 0.01
N LEU A 269 -4.84 21.59 1.04
CA LEU A 269 -6.12 21.36 1.70
C LEU A 269 -7.31 21.53 0.74
N ALA A 270 -7.26 22.51 -0.17
CA ALA A 270 -8.30 22.72 -1.17
C ALA A 270 -8.48 21.50 -2.11
N TYR A 271 -7.40 20.81 -2.49
CA TYR A 271 -7.49 19.55 -3.23
C TYR A 271 -8.22 18.44 -2.45
N LEU A 272 -7.97 18.31 -1.15
CA LEU A 272 -8.62 17.29 -0.31
C LEU A 272 -10.12 17.53 -0.11
N LEU A 273 -10.53 18.80 -0.08
CA LEU A 273 -11.89 19.23 0.20
C LEU A 273 -12.79 19.35 -1.04
N GLY A 274 -12.35 18.85 -2.21
CA GLY A 274 -13.13 18.85 -3.44
C GLY A 274 -14.51 18.18 -3.26
N ALA A 275 -15.58 18.98 -3.30
CA ALA A 275 -16.93 18.56 -2.96
C ALA A 275 -17.51 17.54 -3.96
N ASN A 276 -17.10 17.66 -5.22
CA ASN A 276 -17.57 16.82 -6.32
C ASN A 276 -16.84 15.48 -6.44
N SER A 277 -15.73 15.31 -5.71
CA SER A 277 -14.94 14.09 -5.74
C SER A 277 -15.66 12.93 -5.07
N THR A 278 -15.63 11.76 -5.69
CA THR A 278 -16.27 10.52 -5.21
C THR A 278 -15.28 9.39 -4.96
N THR A 279 -14.06 9.47 -5.51
CA THR A 279 -13.00 8.52 -5.21
C THR A 279 -11.69 9.21 -4.81
N ILE A 280 -10.86 8.49 -4.07
CA ILE A 280 -9.57 8.95 -3.56
C ILE A 280 -8.54 7.81 -3.58
N GLY A 281 -7.31 8.12 -3.96
CA GLY A 281 -6.17 7.24 -3.77
C GLY A 281 -5.09 7.98 -3.01
N CYS A 282 -4.53 7.36 -1.98
CA CYS A 282 -3.50 7.95 -1.15
C CYS A 282 -2.29 7.01 -0.98
N VAL A 283 -1.10 7.59 -0.90
CA VAL A 283 0.16 6.88 -0.65
C VAL A 283 1.01 7.66 0.35
N VAL A 284 1.78 6.95 1.17
CA VAL A 284 2.85 7.54 1.97
C VAL A 284 4.18 7.27 1.28
N ALA A 285 4.94 8.32 0.98
CA ALA A 285 6.27 8.24 0.39
C ALA A 285 7.31 8.68 1.42
N GLN A 286 8.24 7.81 1.78
CA GLN A 286 9.38 8.19 2.63
C GLN A 286 10.41 8.97 1.81
N CYS A 287 10.90 10.09 2.31
CA CYS A 287 11.97 10.85 1.67
C CYS A 287 13.31 10.39 2.25
N THR A 288 14.10 9.66 1.46
CA THR A 288 15.46 9.24 1.83
C THR A 288 16.48 10.06 1.05
N ALA A 289 17.64 10.31 1.66
CA ALA A 289 18.77 10.97 1.03
C ALA A 289 19.98 10.05 1.14
N THR A 290 20.45 9.51 0.01
CA THR A 290 21.67 8.71 -0.04
C THR A 290 22.84 9.62 -0.39
N LYS A 291 23.71 9.91 0.60
CA LYS A 291 24.99 10.57 0.33
C LYS A 291 25.95 9.54 -0.24
N SER A 292 26.21 9.58 -1.54
CA SER A 292 27.31 8.82 -2.14
C SER A 292 28.64 9.48 -1.78
N ALA A 293 29.41 8.87 -0.89
CA ALA A 293 30.75 9.34 -0.58
C ALA A 293 31.69 9.06 -1.75
N ALA A 294 32.49 10.05 -2.16
CA ALA A 294 33.47 9.97 -3.26
C ALA A 294 34.55 8.86 -3.11
N SER A 295 34.54 8.08 -2.02
CA SER A 295 35.50 7.00 -1.72
C SER A 295 34.90 5.59 -1.70
N GLY A 296 33.70 5.36 -2.25
CA GLY A 296 33.16 4.01 -2.47
C GLY A 296 32.78 3.23 -1.21
N LYS A 297 32.68 3.89 -0.06
CA LYS A 297 32.10 3.31 1.17
C LYS A 297 30.70 3.90 1.38
N ASN A 298 29.68 3.05 1.24
CA ASN A 298 28.31 3.39 1.62
C ASN A 298 28.29 3.73 3.11
N LEU A 299 27.92 4.96 3.46
CA LEU A 299 27.68 5.33 4.85
C LEU A 299 26.38 4.66 5.32
N PRO A 300 26.30 4.22 6.59
CA PRO A 300 25.10 3.61 7.13
C PRO A 300 23.93 4.58 7.05
N GLU A 301 22.84 4.13 6.43
CA GLU A 301 21.57 4.81 6.29
C GLU A 301 21.02 5.11 7.68
N THR A 302 21.27 6.32 8.19
CA THR A 302 20.93 6.68 9.57
C THR A 302 20.31 8.05 9.59
N THR A 303 18.97 8.10 9.56
CA THR A 303 18.11 8.97 10.38
C THR A 303 16.66 8.79 9.96
N LYS A 304 15.74 8.80 10.93
CA LYS A 304 14.29 8.75 10.70
C LYS A 304 13.91 9.95 9.82
N GLY A 305 13.78 9.73 8.52
CA GLY A 305 13.57 10.76 7.51
C GLY A 305 12.20 11.43 7.62
N LYS A 306 11.96 12.40 6.75
CA LYS A 306 10.61 12.93 6.51
C LYS A 306 9.85 11.97 5.60
N ALA A 307 8.54 12.09 5.60
CA ALA A 307 7.66 11.40 4.69
C ALA A 307 6.60 12.36 4.18
N LEU A 308 6.00 11.98 3.07
CA LEU A 308 5.01 12.75 2.35
C LEU A 308 3.74 11.91 2.23
N LEU A 309 2.63 12.41 2.78
CA LEU A 309 1.31 11.87 2.53
C LEU A 309 0.77 12.52 1.27
N LEU A 310 0.48 11.74 0.24
CA LEU A 310 -0.05 12.19 -1.04
C LEU A 310 -1.46 11.62 -1.21
N CYS A 311 -2.44 12.45 -1.55
CA CYS A 311 -3.79 11.99 -1.88
C CYS A 311 -4.30 12.67 -3.14
N LYS A 312 -4.75 11.87 -4.10
CA LYS A 312 -5.39 12.34 -5.33
C LYS A 312 -6.87 11.95 -5.32
N LEU A 313 -7.72 12.90 -5.68
CA LEU A 313 -9.17 12.74 -5.71
C LEU A 313 -9.67 12.72 -7.16
N ASN A 314 -10.82 12.09 -7.40
CA ASN A 314 -11.48 12.06 -8.70
C ASN A 314 -13.01 12.22 -8.55
N PRO A 315 -13.65 13.14 -9.30
CA PRO A 315 -13.06 14.23 -10.08
C PRO A 315 -12.10 15.12 -9.27
N GLU A 316 -11.10 15.68 -9.94
CA GLU A 316 -10.15 16.62 -9.33
C GLU A 316 -10.83 17.96 -9.04
N ALA A 317 -10.39 18.65 -7.99
CA ALA A 317 -10.86 20.01 -7.71
C ALA A 317 -10.34 20.98 -8.77
N GLU A 318 -11.17 21.93 -9.19
CA GLU A 318 -10.77 22.95 -10.16
C GLU A 318 -9.89 24.00 -9.48
N LYS A 319 -8.62 24.06 -9.88
CA LYS A 319 -7.66 25.06 -9.40
C LYS A 319 -8.20 26.46 -9.61
N ASN A 320 -7.87 27.38 -8.70
CA ASN A 320 -8.30 28.77 -8.71
C ASN A 320 -9.80 29.00 -8.47
N GLN A 321 -10.55 27.96 -8.10
CA GLN A 321 -11.96 28.06 -7.72
C GLN A 321 -12.18 27.55 -6.30
N ALA A 322 -13.36 27.86 -5.74
CA ALA A 322 -13.79 27.26 -4.48
C ALA A 322 -14.05 25.76 -4.69
N PRO A 323 -13.40 24.86 -3.93
CA PRO A 323 -13.62 23.42 -4.08
C PRO A 323 -14.93 22.96 -3.43
N PHE A 324 -15.63 23.84 -2.71
CA PHE A 324 -16.87 23.60 -1.97
C PHE A 324 -17.73 24.88 -1.92
N ASP A 325 -18.96 24.78 -1.40
CA ASP A 325 -19.86 25.92 -1.22
C ASP A 325 -19.64 26.68 0.10
N ASP A 326 -20.25 27.87 0.21
CA ASP A 326 -20.12 28.75 1.37
C ASP A 326 -20.67 28.12 2.66
N ALA A 327 -21.73 27.31 2.57
CA ALA A 327 -22.34 26.70 3.75
C ALA A 327 -21.43 25.62 4.35
N TYR A 328 -20.77 24.84 3.49
CA TYR A 328 -19.74 23.90 3.88
C TYR A 328 -18.53 24.63 4.48
N PHE A 329 -18.09 25.73 3.86
CA PHE A 329 -17.00 26.55 4.37
C PHE A 329 -17.26 27.05 5.79
N ASP A 330 -18.44 27.63 6.03
CA ASP A 330 -18.87 28.12 7.34
C ASP A 330 -18.86 27.00 8.39
N GLY A 331 -19.37 25.82 8.03
CA GLY A 331 -19.30 24.64 8.87
C GLY A 331 -17.87 24.23 9.21
N LEU A 332 -16.99 24.24 8.21
CA LEU A 332 -15.59 23.83 8.34
C LEU A 332 -14.81 24.78 9.25
N ILE A 333 -14.95 26.09 9.09
CA ILE A 333 -14.24 27.08 9.93
C ILE A 333 -14.77 27.12 11.37
N ALA A 334 -16.06 26.81 11.57
CA ALA A 334 -16.71 26.73 12.87
C ALA A 334 -16.45 25.41 13.61
N ARG A 335 -15.92 24.38 12.92
CA ARG A 335 -15.62 23.08 13.53
C ARG A 335 -14.56 23.21 14.61
N THR A 336 -14.93 22.85 15.84
CA THR A 336 -14.02 22.80 17.00
C THR A 336 -13.62 21.39 17.41
N ALA A 337 -14.32 20.38 16.92
CA ALA A 337 -14.03 18.98 17.22
C ALA A 337 -12.77 18.52 16.51
N LYS A 338 -11.93 17.76 17.21
CA LYS A 338 -10.71 17.16 16.65
C LYS A 338 -11.02 15.82 15.98
N LEU A 339 -10.28 15.49 14.92
CA LEU A 339 -10.42 14.21 14.22
C LEU A 339 -10.11 13.00 15.12
N ALA A 340 -9.28 13.18 16.15
CA ALA A 340 -8.98 12.14 17.13
C ALA A 340 -10.21 11.74 17.97
N ASP A 341 -11.17 12.65 18.15
CA ASP A 341 -12.39 12.45 18.95
C ASP A 341 -13.60 12.09 18.08
N MET A 342 -13.37 11.73 16.81
CA MET A 342 -14.43 11.39 15.87
C MET A 342 -14.43 9.91 15.53
N THR A 343 -15.59 9.36 15.20
CA THR A 343 -15.74 7.96 14.77
C THR A 343 -16.44 7.90 13.42
N GLU A 344 -16.60 6.70 12.86
CA GLU A 344 -17.31 6.52 11.58
C GLU A 344 -18.77 7.02 11.65
N GLU A 345 -19.40 6.95 12.83
CA GLU A 345 -20.73 7.49 13.05
C GLU A 345 -20.82 9.00 12.82
N ASP A 346 -19.72 9.74 13.02
CA ASP A 346 -19.67 11.18 12.79
C ASP A 346 -19.62 11.57 11.30
N LEU A 347 -19.50 10.59 10.39
CA LEU A 347 -19.67 10.79 8.94
C LEU A 347 -21.13 10.80 8.51
N LYS A 348 -22.03 10.25 9.33
CA LYS A 348 -23.45 10.27 9.01
C LYS A 348 -23.93 11.71 9.07
N ALA A 349 -24.53 12.18 7.96
CA ALA A 349 -25.17 13.49 7.94
C ALA A 349 -26.10 13.61 9.15
N ALA A 350 -26.10 14.79 9.78
CA ALA A 350 -27.14 15.11 10.75
C ALA A 350 -28.47 14.92 10.03
N THR A 351 -29.19 13.85 10.35
CA THR A 351 -30.50 13.61 9.76
C THR A 351 -31.34 14.81 10.12
N ASN A 352 -31.71 15.60 9.11
CA ASN A 352 -32.78 16.59 9.21
C ASN A 352 -34.14 15.88 9.35
N ASP A 353 -34.21 14.80 10.14
CA ASP A 353 -35.45 14.22 10.64
C ASP A 353 -35.99 15.20 11.69
N GLY A 354 -36.39 16.36 11.18
CA GLY A 354 -37.32 17.28 11.81
C GLY A 354 -38.67 16.60 11.91
N THR A 355 -38.78 15.57 12.74
CA THR A 355 -40.00 15.13 13.39
C THR A 355 -39.64 14.38 14.68
N THR A 356 -39.05 15.07 15.66
CA THR A 356 -39.70 15.31 16.98
C THR A 356 -38.77 16.01 17.98
N ALA A 357 -39.37 17.00 18.64
CA ALA A 357 -39.04 17.54 19.96
C ALA A 357 -37.66 18.18 20.15
N ALA A 358 -37.71 19.50 20.30
CA ALA A 358 -36.74 20.26 21.08
C ALA A 358 -36.41 19.55 22.39
N ALA A 359 -35.18 19.06 22.50
CA ALA A 359 -34.47 18.95 23.77
C ALA A 359 -33.35 19.99 23.74
N LEU A 360 -33.75 21.24 23.95
CA LEU A 360 -32.83 22.27 24.41
C LEU A 360 -32.23 21.77 25.75
N PRO A 361 -30.91 21.80 25.96
CA PRO A 361 -30.38 21.66 27.30
C PRO A 361 -30.84 22.88 28.09
N THR A 362 -31.78 22.66 29.00
CA THR A 362 -32.27 23.61 29.99
C THR A 362 -31.11 23.99 30.93
N ILE A 363 -30.28 24.93 30.49
CA ILE A 363 -29.34 25.63 31.36
C ILE A 363 -30.09 26.77 32.04
N LEU A 364 -30.51 26.50 33.29
CA LEU A 364 -30.61 27.41 34.43
C LEU A 364 -30.78 28.92 34.12
N THR A 365 -32.03 29.36 33.94
CA THR A 365 -32.43 30.73 34.32
C THR A 365 -33.27 30.67 35.59
N ALA A 366 -32.57 30.65 36.72
CA ALA A 366 -33.18 30.95 38.00
C ALA A 366 -33.57 32.43 38.02
N SER A 367 -34.87 32.67 38.18
CA SER A 367 -35.41 33.70 39.08
C SER A 367 -35.03 35.16 38.82
N PHE A 368 -35.91 35.93 38.17
CA PHE A 368 -36.31 37.27 38.67
C PHE A 368 -37.59 37.75 37.96
N VAL A 369 -38.76 37.45 38.53
CA VAL A 369 -40.01 38.19 38.26
C VAL A 369 -40.33 38.97 39.52
N ALA A 370 -39.97 40.25 39.52
CA ALA A 370 -40.51 41.21 40.47
C ALA A 370 -41.87 41.70 39.92
N MET A 371 -42.95 41.35 40.62
CA MET A 371 -44.26 41.97 40.40
C MET A 371 -44.17 43.47 40.70
N VAL A 372 -44.61 44.30 39.77
CA VAL A 372 -45.07 45.65 40.07
C VAL A 372 -46.54 45.74 39.68
N ALA A 373 -47.40 45.55 40.68
CA ALA A 373 -48.75 46.09 40.66
C ALA A 373 -48.71 47.37 41.49
N VAL A 374 -48.92 48.52 40.84
CA VAL A 374 -49.37 49.74 41.53
C VAL A 374 -50.58 50.25 40.76
N ALA A 375 -51.72 50.13 41.44
CA ALA A 375 -52.95 50.84 41.14
C ALA A 375 -52.86 52.27 41.69
N SER A 376 -53.34 53.23 40.90
CA SER A 376 -53.83 54.55 41.33
C SER A 376 -54.15 55.35 40.07
N ALA A 377 -55.24 56.08 39.92
CA ALA A 377 -56.46 56.31 40.70
C ALA A 377 -57.47 56.97 39.75
#